data_AF-A0A815MS50-F1
#
_entry.id   AF-A0A815MS50-F1
#
_cell.length_a   1.000
_cell.length_b   1.000
_cell.length_c   1.000
_cell.angle_alpha   90.00
_cell.angle_beta   90.00
_cell.angle_gamma   90.00
#
_symmetry.space_group_name_H-M   'P 1'
#
loop_
_entity.id
_entity.type
_entity.pdbx_description
1 polymer ?
#
loop_
_entity_poly.entity_id
_entity_poly.type
_entity_poly.pdbx_seq_one_letter_code
_entity_poly.pdbx_strand_id
1 'polypeptide(L)'
;MKRNAHTANPSLTETINNNNSPKRCCTQKDNKNCVASNSSTASSSSIDNISCSIVSSSTSSDLLNMEATMDNLIAMGFSDRELNLKALSKAGNDINEAITFLTNPTCFNDDVIIPKESTTFIGPLTKEQVDQQQQQPQQQMVSSDNNSSVLSDDLSMNNSNSFTTSAFLDLETKVYGDNWSIPYKRDEVLGRCLLSAVKLALAGTADQDEHCKKFMEILIPDAFRKLQCSHHVNNWGVEVQLGVFDMVELLIDLIAARLSYFPVPVQLLETLTILFDHDSVFQRKHKSKPYDRLLYDKQLGDRILANSPSPSTFSVYNRSEPYGWLCQIINRFVLKDGIQNLKEQFKSEQSLTALEYNALLSPFVNCMDYIIVDKYRQLFSEHTEQALEYVKNLKEEDFKAKSINSTFELLSTLRKICSVVWSARLEQVEELHLNLLLKMVALSNFNAKMNSLKELAKIIENCTSNIQSISKTSIPRDILIEDSLQTKRVQLAFASTNESSNGDNCQIFNGLYSLIQTSIETEQRRAYQTVKFLINLSNTSNACKDYFSSTANQWEFAINWLKQQMQTSWQWSPAQNVSNEDTDTRSFQRTRSAQFTLEQ
;
A
#
# COMPACT_ATOMS: atom_id res chain seq x y z
N MET A 1 -33.51 59.09 -30.11
CA MET A 1 -34.48 58.60 -29.11
C MET A 1 -33.69 57.93 -27.99
N LYS A 2 -33.54 58.48 -26.77
CA LYS A 2 -34.47 58.53 -25.62
C LYS A 2 -34.89 57.12 -25.13
N ARG A 3 -34.76 56.70 -23.86
CA ARG A 3 -34.19 57.22 -22.57
C ARG A 3 -33.95 55.97 -21.67
N ASN A 4 -32.86 55.75 -20.93
CA ASN A 4 -32.19 56.44 -19.80
C ASN A 4 -32.75 56.16 -18.38
N ALA A 5 -31.93 55.47 -17.56
CA ALA A 5 -31.51 55.77 -16.18
C ALA A 5 -30.47 54.67 -15.78
N HIS A 6 -29.19 54.83 -15.39
CA HIS A 6 -28.49 55.75 -14.44
C HIS A 6 -29.08 55.65 -13.02
N THR A 7 -28.33 55.31 -11.97
CA THR A 7 -27.11 55.93 -11.38
C THR A 7 -26.28 54.91 -10.55
N ALA A 8 -25.10 55.16 -9.97
CA ALA A 8 -23.93 56.02 -10.22
C ALA A 8 -22.81 55.61 -9.22
N ASN A 9 -21.53 55.77 -9.58
CA ASN A 9 -20.39 55.63 -8.65
C ASN A 9 -20.25 56.89 -7.75
N PRO A 10 -19.47 56.82 -6.65
CA PRO A 10 -18.17 57.49 -6.74
C PRO A 10 -17.00 56.76 -6.06
N SER A 11 -15.82 56.95 -6.66
CA SER A 11 -14.50 56.64 -6.14
C SER A 11 -14.01 57.65 -5.10
N LEU A 12 -13.10 57.22 -4.21
CA LEU A 12 -12.10 58.11 -3.60
C LEU A 12 -10.70 57.55 -3.83
N THR A 13 -9.87 58.36 -4.47
CA THR A 13 -8.44 58.16 -4.70
C THR A 13 -7.65 58.95 -3.67
N GLU A 14 -6.53 58.43 -3.19
CA GLU A 14 -5.41 59.31 -2.85
C GLU A 14 -4.04 58.63 -3.05
N THR A 15 -3.17 59.35 -3.75
CA THR A 15 -1.78 59.01 -4.10
C THR A 15 -0.82 59.42 -2.99
N ILE A 16 0.39 58.83 -2.92
CA ILE A 16 1.68 59.55 -2.95
C ILE A 16 2.88 58.58 -2.79
N ASN A 17 3.98 58.94 -3.46
CA ASN A 17 5.29 58.28 -3.45
C ASN A 17 5.91 58.16 -2.04
N ASN A 18 6.79 57.16 -1.81
CA ASN A 18 8.24 57.47 -1.77
C ASN A 18 9.20 56.28 -1.69
N ASN A 19 10.42 56.59 -2.14
CA ASN A 19 11.64 55.80 -2.14
C ASN A 19 12.10 55.22 -0.78
N ASN A 20 13.00 54.23 -0.93
CA ASN A 20 14.20 53.94 -0.11
C ASN A 20 14.27 52.60 0.64
N SER A 21 15.39 51.93 0.40
CA SER A 21 16.00 50.85 1.20
C SER A 21 16.24 51.27 2.66
N PRO A 22 16.58 50.31 3.55
CA PRO A 22 18.00 50.24 3.91
C PRO A 22 18.57 48.83 4.19
N LYS A 23 19.91 48.73 4.11
CA LYS A 23 20.75 47.66 4.66
C LYS A 23 21.40 48.14 5.96
N ARG A 24 21.55 47.25 6.96
CA ARG A 24 22.46 47.35 8.15
C ARG A 24 22.14 48.54 9.10
N CYS A 25 22.39 48.51 10.42
CA CYS A 25 23.57 48.00 11.12
C CYS A 25 23.36 47.83 12.65
N CYS A 26 24.42 47.35 13.31
CA CYS A 26 24.61 46.95 14.71
C CYS A 26 24.37 47.98 15.84
N THR A 27 24.05 47.46 17.03
CA THR A 27 24.56 47.82 18.39
C THR A 27 24.33 46.58 19.29
N GLN A 28 25.27 45.83 19.88
CA GLN A 28 26.53 46.06 20.62
C GLN A 28 26.35 46.49 22.10
N LYS A 29 27.17 45.88 23.00
CA LYS A 29 27.27 45.94 24.49
C LYS A 29 26.51 44.83 25.25
N ASP A 30 27.00 44.22 26.33
CA ASP A 30 28.29 44.24 27.09
C ASP A 30 28.22 43.07 28.14
N ASN A 31 29.25 42.51 28.81
CA ASN A 31 30.73 42.41 28.71
C ASN A 31 31.23 41.40 29.81
N LYS A 32 32.55 41.17 29.99
CA LYS A 32 33.27 40.45 31.10
C LYS A 32 33.13 38.90 31.13
N ASN A 33 34.14 38.10 31.53
CA ASN A 33 35.55 38.37 31.94
C ASN A 33 36.45 37.09 31.77
N CYS A 34 37.75 37.31 31.52
CA CYS A 34 39.01 36.56 31.85
C CYS A 34 39.00 35.01 32.08
N VAL A 35 40.07 34.21 31.79
CA VAL A 35 41.53 34.39 32.01
C VAL A 35 42.37 33.61 30.95
N ALA A 36 43.64 33.99 30.77
CA ALA A 36 44.70 33.37 29.93
C ALA A 36 45.02 31.89 30.32
N SER A 37 45.79 31.08 29.56
CA SER A 37 47.15 31.36 29.04
C SER A 37 47.71 30.31 28.05
N ASN A 38 48.67 30.74 27.21
CA ASN A 38 49.89 30.08 26.67
C ASN A 38 49.95 28.53 26.51
N SER A 39 50.59 27.91 25.51
CA SER A 39 51.35 28.28 24.29
C SER A 39 51.49 26.94 23.49
N SER A 40 52.06 26.76 22.28
CA SER A 40 53.21 27.39 21.60
C SER A 40 53.23 26.91 20.12
N THR A 41 53.85 27.71 19.21
CA THR A 41 54.77 27.31 18.10
C THR A 41 54.69 25.89 17.47
N ALA A 42 54.80 25.66 16.16
CA ALA A 42 55.01 26.46 14.93
C ALA A 42 54.75 25.49 13.72
N SER A 43 54.84 25.79 12.41
CA SER A 43 55.33 26.95 11.62
C SER A 43 54.78 26.83 10.17
N SER A 44 54.67 27.98 9.48
CA SER A 44 54.96 28.27 8.04
C SER A 44 55.37 27.12 7.09
N SER A 45 55.14 27.14 5.76
CA SER A 45 54.60 28.11 4.78
C SER A 45 54.60 27.43 3.40
N SER A 46 53.58 27.57 2.54
CA SER A 46 53.49 28.49 1.37
C SER A 46 54.53 28.33 0.25
N ILE A 47 54.08 28.64 -0.99
CA ILE A 47 54.82 28.97 -2.24
C ILE A 47 54.90 27.86 -3.32
N ASP A 48 53.93 27.96 -4.24
CA ASP A 48 54.06 28.16 -5.69
C ASP A 48 54.96 27.27 -6.60
N ASN A 49 54.26 26.63 -7.55
CA ASN A 49 54.44 26.72 -9.01
C ASN A 49 55.63 26.08 -9.78
N ILE A 50 55.20 25.32 -10.81
CA ILE A 50 55.68 25.31 -12.21
C ILE A 50 56.76 24.29 -12.63
N SER A 51 56.27 23.31 -13.41
CA SER A 51 56.90 22.53 -14.49
C SER A 51 58.13 21.66 -14.24
N CYS A 52 58.00 20.37 -14.59
CA CYS A 52 58.77 19.83 -15.72
C CYS A 52 58.13 18.56 -16.30
N SER A 53 58.16 18.44 -17.63
CA SER A 53 57.62 17.30 -18.37
C SER A 53 58.58 16.11 -18.36
N ILE A 54 58.10 14.89 -18.13
CA ILE A 54 58.81 13.66 -18.51
C ILE A 54 57.85 12.76 -19.26
N VAL A 55 58.11 12.60 -20.56
CA VAL A 55 57.58 11.49 -21.36
C VAL A 55 58.56 10.33 -21.20
N SER A 56 58.14 9.25 -20.56
CA SER A 56 58.90 7.99 -20.52
C SER A 56 58.25 6.97 -21.44
N SER A 57 58.93 6.64 -22.52
CA SER A 57 58.54 5.64 -23.52
C SER A 57 58.50 4.23 -22.92
N SER A 58 57.34 3.58 -22.94
CA SER A 58 57.21 2.15 -22.67
C SER A 58 57.72 1.31 -23.84
N THR A 59 58.43 0.23 -23.53
CA THR A 59 59.07 -0.64 -24.52
C THR A 59 58.16 -1.79 -24.96
N SER A 60 58.41 -2.35 -26.15
CA SER A 60 57.55 -3.39 -26.74
C SER A 60 57.45 -4.69 -25.91
N SER A 61 58.34 -4.89 -24.93
CA SER A 61 58.28 -5.96 -23.94
C SER A 61 57.16 -5.76 -22.91
N ASP A 62 56.88 -4.52 -22.54
CA ASP A 62 55.95 -4.18 -21.45
C ASP A 62 54.50 -4.38 -21.89
N LEU A 63 54.21 -4.09 -23.17
CA LEU A 63 52.92 -4.36 -23.80
C LEU A 63 52.61 -5.86 -23.88
N LEU A 64 53.58 -6.70 -24.24
CA LEU A 64 53.41 -8.16 -24.28
C LEU A 64 53.20 -8.76 -22.88
N ASN A 65 53.87 -8.20 -21.87
CA ASN A 65 53.70 -8.63 -20.48
C ASN A 65 52.35 -8.17 -19.90
N MET A 66 51.83 -7.02 -20.33
CA MET A 66 50.51 -6.52 -19.93
C MET A 66 49.36 -7.31 -20.57
N GLU A 67 49.52 -7.81 -21.80
CA GLU A 67 48.51 -8.64 -22.45
C GLU A 67 48.43 -10.05 -21.81
N ALA A 68 49.56 -10.63 -21.40
CA ALA A 68 49.59 -11.91 -20.69
C ALA A 68 49.01 -11.84 -19.26
N THR A 69 49.27 -10.77 -18.49
CA THR A 69 48.59 -10.56 -17.19
C THR A 69 47.10 -10.30 -17.36
N MET A 70 46.71 -9.65 -18.45
CA MET A 70 45.33 -9.36 -18.79
C MET A 70 44.51 -10.63 -19.09
N ASP A 71 45.04 -11.55 -19.90
CA ASP A 71 44.39 -12.85 -20.16
C ASP A 71 44.24 -13.68 -18.87
N ASN A 72 45.21 -13.61 -17.96
CA ASN A 72 45.13 -14.26 -16.65
C ASN A 72 44.00 -13.69 -15.76
N LEU A 73 43.77 -12.37 -15.77
CA LEU A 73 42.63 -11.76 -15.05
C LEU A 73 41.28 -12.20 -15.62
N ILE A 74 41.16 -12.27 -16.95
CA ILE A 74 39.96 -12.77 -17.63
C ILE A 74 39.71 -14.25 -17.25
N ALA A 75 40.76 -15.07 -17.23
CA ALA A 75 40.67 -16.48 -16.83
C ALA A 75 40.29 -16.68 -15.34
N MET A 76 40.55 -15.69 -14.48
CA MET A 76 40.11 -15.67 -13.08
C MET A 76 38.68 -15.15 -12.87
N GLY A 77 37.98 -14.75 -13.94
CA GLY A 77 36.58 -14.32 -13.90
C GLY A 77 36.36 -12.80 -13.94
N PHE A 78 37.43 -11.99 -14.04
CA PHE A 78 37.31 -10.55 -14.25
C PHE A 78 37.11 -10.26 -15.75
N SER A 79 35.87 -10.34 -16.22
CA SER A 79 35.50 -10.25 -17.65
C SER A 79 35.56 -8.85 -18.27
N ASP A 80 35.60 -7.79 -17.46
CA ASP A 80 35.64 -6.40 -17.94
C ASP A 80 37.06 -6.02 -18.40
N ARG A 81 37.23 -5.83 -19.71
CA ARG A 81 38.55 -5.53 -20.29
C ARG A 81 39.07 -4.15 -19.90
N GLU A 82 38.19 -3.18 -19.67
CA GLU A 82 38.56 -1.77 -19.44
C GLU A 82 38.88 -1.51 -17.96
N LEU A 83 38.11 -2.10 -17.04
CA LEU A 83 38.41 -2.04 -15.61
C LEU A 83 39.73 -2.74 -15.27
N ASN A 84 40.01 -3.92 -15.86
CA ASN A 84 41.27 -4.62 -15.64
C ASN A 84 42.48 -3.83 -16.14
N LEU A 85 42.40 -3.18 -17.31
CA LEU A 85 43.46 -2.29 -17.80
C LEU A 85 43.69 -1.10 -16.86
N LYS A 86 42.62 -0.51 -16.33
CA LYS A 86 42.69 0.60 -15.35
C LYS A 86 43.29 0.14 -14.01
N ALA A 87 43.00 -1.08 -13.58
CA ALA A 87 43.58 -1.70 -12.39
C ALA A 87 45.07 -2.04 -12.58
N LEU A 88 45.44 -2.73 -13.67
CA LEU A 88 46.85 -3.05 -14.00
C LEU A 88 47.69 -1.79 -14.19
N SER A 89 47.13 -0.71 -14.77
CA SER A 89 47.82 0.58 -14.90
C SER A 89 48.04 1.28 -13.56
N LYS A 90 47.18 1.09 -12.55
CA LYS A 90 47.42 1.58 -11.17
C LYS A 90 48.40 0.68 -10.40
N ALA A 91 48.33 -0.62 -10.63
CA ALA A 91 49.13 -1.67 -9.97
C ALA A 91 50.52 -1.92 -10.61
N GLY A 92 50.97 -1.09 -11.56
CA GLY A 92 52.27 -1.28 -12.22
C GLY A 92 52.43 -2.63 -12.94
N ASN A 93 51.32 -3.20 -13.43
CA ASN A 93 51.21 -4.56 -13.98
C ASN A 93 51.40 -5.73 -12.98
N ASP A 94 51.32 -5.51 -11.66
CA ASP A 94 51.18 -6.60 -10.67
C ASP A 94 49.73 -7.12 -10.64
N ILE A 95 49.57 -8.44 -10.80
CA ILE A 95 48.26 -9.09 -10.88
C ILE A 95 47.53 -9.14 -9.53
N ASN A 96 48.25 -9.27 -8.40
CA ASN A 96 47.64 -9.39 -7.08
C ASN A 96 47.17 -8.03 -6.56
N GLU A 97 47.96 -6.98 -6.82
CA GLU A 97 47.57 -5.61 -6.51
C GLU A 97 46.42 -5.14 -7.43
N ALA A 98 46.41 -5.52 -8.71
CA ALA A 98 45.26 -5.30 -9.61
C ALA A 98 43.98 -5.99 -9.12
N ILE A 99 44.04 -7.25 -8.68
CA ILE A 99 42.89 -7.96 -8.07
C ILE A 99 42.40 -7.24 -6.81
N THR A 100 43.30 -6.66 -6.01
CA THR A 100 42.94 -5.88 -4.81
C THR A 100 42.15 -4.61 -5.17
N PHE A 101 42.50 -3.94 -6.28
CA PHE A 101 41.71 -2.82 -6.81
C PHE A 101 40.35 -3.27 -7.38
N LEU A 102 40.29 -4.40 -8.08
CA LEU A 102 39.06 -4.92 -8.70
C LEU A 102 38.04 -5.47 -7.69
N THR A 103 38.50 -5.88 -6.50
CA THR A 103 37.65 -6.48 -5.45
C THR A 103 37.17 -5.49 -4.39
N ASN A 104 37.60 -4.22 -4.42
CA ASN A 104 37.28 -3.23 -3.39
C ASN A 104 36.55 -1.99 -3.97
N PRO A 105 35.24 -1.79 -3.69
CA PRO A 105 34.37 -0.84 -4.40
C PRO A 105 34.63 0.65 -4.09
N THR A 106 35.74 0.99 -3.42
CA THR A 106 36.09 2.37 -3.03
C THR A 106 37.32 2.94 -3.74
N CYS A 107 38.06 2.15 -4.52
CA CYS A 107 39.40 2.52 -5.02
C CYS A 107 39.48 3.29 -6.36
N PHE A 108 38.33 3.63 -6.95
CA PHE A 108 38.23 4.35 -8.23
C PHE A 108 37.52 5.71 -8.17
N ASN A 109 37.23 6.20 -6.95
CA ASN A 109 36.62 7.52 -6.76
C ASN A 109 37.67 8.65 -6.76
N ASP A 110 38.11 9.04 -7.95
CA ASP A 110 38.46 10.42 -8.27
C ASP A 110 37.80 10.75 -9.63
N ASP A 111 36.95 11.77 -9.62
CA ASP A 111 36.29 12.47 -10.74
C ASP A 111 35.54 11.69 -11.86
N VAL A 112 34.20 11.70 -11.70
CA VAL A 112 33.13 11.87 -12.71
C VAL A 112 33.33 11.31 -14.14
N ILE A 113 32.61 10.22 -14.45
CA ILE A 113 31.66 10.02 -15.58
C ILE A 113 31.26 8.53 -15.58
N ILE A 114 29.95 8.23 -15.57
CA ILE A 114 29.43 6.85 -15.74
C ILE A 114 28.46 6.82 -16.92
N PRO A 115 28.75 6.00 -17.94
CA PRO A 115 27.75 5.32 -18.72
C PRO A 115 27.92 3.80 -18.62
N LYS A 116 26.94 3.16 -17.97
CA LYS A 116 26.35 1.86 -18.34
C LYS A 116 27.28 0.68 -18.67
N GLU A 117 27.46 -0.19 -17.69
CA GLU A 117 26.97 -1.59 -17.63
C GLU A 117 27.79 -2.35 -16.58
N SER A 118 27.15 -3.13 -15.73
CA SER A 118 27.84 -3.92 -14.70
C SER A 118 27.25 -5.31 -14.66
N THR A 119 27.93 -6.22 -15.33
CA THR A 119 27.69 -7.66 -15.27
C THR A 119 27.80 -8.18 -13.84
N THR A 120 26.90 -9.08 -13.46
CA THR A 120 26.77 -9.63 -12.12
C THR A 120 28.01 -10.44 -11.71
N PHE A 121 28.60 -10.11 -10.56
CA PHE A 121 29.72 -10.84 -9.98
C PHE A 121 29.24 -12.20 -9.42
N ILE A 122 29.84 -13.30 -9.87
CA ILE A 122 29.65 -14.66 -9.33
C ILE A 122 31.02 -15.20 -8.89
N GLY A 123 31.18 -15.47 -7.59
CA GLY A 123 32.40 -16.04 -7.04
C GLY A 123 32.54 -17.55 -7.35
N PRO A 124 33.77 -18.09 -7.45
CA PRO A 124 33.99 -19.48 -7.85
C PRO A 124 33.67 -20.49 -6.73
N LEU A 125 32.96 -21.57 -7.08
CA LEU A 125 32.86 -22.77 -6.24
C LEU A 125 34.16 -23.59 -6.26
N THR A 126 34.44 -24.29 -5.16
CA THR A 126 35.66 -25.08 -4.96
C THR A 126 35.62 -26.46 -5.64
N LYS A 127 36.81 -27.00 -5.92
CA LYS A 127 37.07 -28.18 -6.78
C LYS A 127 36.53 -29.54 -6.30
N GLU A 128 35.75 -29.62 -5.22
CA GLU A 128 35.30 -30.90 -4.63
C GLU A 128 33.89 -31.33 -5.07
N GLN A 129 33.25 -30.60 -6.00
CA GLN A 129 31.90 -30.91 -6.51
C GLN A 129 31.86 -31.34 -8.00
N VAL A 130 33.01 -31.54 -8.65
CA VAL A 130 33.08 -31.85 -10.09
C VAL A 130 33.05 -33.37 -10.38
N ASP A 131 33.52 -34.22 -9.47
CA ASP A 131 33.63 -35.68 -9.68
C ASP A 131 32.41 -36.46 -9.18
N GLN A 132 31.21 -36.16 -9.72
CA GLN A 132 30.07 -37.09 -9.67
C GLN A 132 28.91 -36.76 -10.63
N GLN A 133 29.14 -36.84 -11.95
CA GLN A 133 28.15 -37.30 -12.94
C GLN A 133 28.74 -37.38 -14.36
N GLN A 134 29.16 -38.58 -14.78
CA GLN A 134 29.34 -38.92 -16.20
C GLN A 134 28.47 -40.13 -16.55
N GLN A 135 27.43 -39.93 -17.36
CA GLN A 135 26.88 -40.96 -18.26
C GLN A 135 25.90 -40.38 -19.30
N GLN A 136 26.46 -39.93 -20.44
CA GLN A 136 25.96 -40.08 -21.84
C GLN A 136 24.55 -39.57 -22.26
N PRO A 137 24.28 -39.38 -23.58
CA PRO A 137 25.17 -38.91 -24.67
C PRO A 137 24.55 -37.78 -25.54
N GLN A 138 25.36 -37.23 -26.45
CA GLN A 138 25.03 -36.10 -27.35
C GLN A 138 24.08 -36.46 -28.52
N GLN A 139 23.27 -35.49 -28.97
CA GLN A 139 22.78 -35.40 -30.36
C GLN A 139 22.81 -33.93 -30.88
N GLN A 140 22.69 -33.78 -32.20
CA GLN A 140 23.33 -32.69 -32.98
C GLN A 140 22.50 -31.40 -33.18
N MET A 141 23.22 -30.32 -33.52
CA MET A 141 22.68 -29.04 -33.97
C MET A 141 21.94 -29.11 -35.31
N VAL A 142 20.85 -28.35 -35.45
CA VAL A 142 20.43 -27.76 -36.74
C VAL A 142 19.98 -26.31 -36.49
N SER A 143 20.54 -25.37 -37.25
CA SER A 143 20.20 -23.94 -37.18
C SER A 143 19.09 -23.58 -38.17
N SER A 144 18.19 -22.65 -37.81
CA SER A 144 17.41 -21.84 -38.77
C SER A 144 16.84 -20.61 -38.06
N ASP A 145 17.11 -19.42 -38.61
CA ASP A 145 16.60 -18.14 -38.11
C ASP A 145 15.12 -17.93 -38.44
N ASN A 146 14.36 -17.29 -37.53
CA ASN A 146 13.35 -16.28 -37.89
C ASN A 146 12.83 -15.51 -36.65
N ASN A 147 12.61 -14.20 -36.81
CA ASN A 147 12.08 -13.31 -35.77
C ASN A 147 10.54 -13.28 -35.76
N SER A 148 9.89 -13.82 -34.71
CA SER A 148 8.59 -13.32 -34.19
C SER A 148 8.16 -14.03 -32.89
N SER A 149 7.44 -13.29 -32.01
CA SER A 149 6.66 -13.75 -30.83
C SER A 149 7.37 -14.48 -29.67
N VAL A 150 7.74 -13.74 -28.61
CA VAL A 150 8.30 -14.25 -27.34
C VAL A 150 7.20 -14.72 -26.35
N LEU A 151 6.14 -15.37 -26.84
CA LEU A 151 5.01 -15.84 -26.00
C LEU A 151 4.41 -17.20 -26.39
N SER A 152 4.90 -17.87 -27.45
CA SER A 152 4.36 -19.14 -27.92
C SER A 152 5.01 -20.39 -27.33
N ASP A 153 6.32 -20.35 -27.03
CA ASP A 153 7.11 -21.59 -27.02
C ASP A 153 7.21 -22.30 -25.65
N ASP A 154 7.04 -21.57 -24.54
CA ASP A 154 7.09 -22.13 -23.17
C ASP A 154 5.79 -22.83 -22.72
N LEU A 155 4.71 -22.76 -23.51
CA LEU A 155 3.45 -23.43 -23.17
C LEU A 155 3.41 -24.91 -23.58
N SER A 156 4.44 -25.40 -24.28
CA SER A 156 4.46 -26.69 -25.00
C SER A 156 4.80 -27.94 -24.15
N MET A 157 4.86 -27.82 -22.81
CA MET A 157 4.90 -28.99 -21.92
C MET A 157 3.52 -29.28 -21.31
N ASN A 158 3.07 -30.53 -21.51
CA ASN A 158 1.73 -31.08 -21.29
C ASN A 158 0.59 -30.40 -22.10
N ASN A 159 0.17 -31.09 -23.17
CA ASN A 159 -1.04 -30.85 -23.98
C ASN A 159 -2.36 -31.20 -23.25
N SER A 160 -2.35 -31.24 -21.91
CA SER A 160 -3.56 -31.46 -21.11
C SER A 160 -4.26 -30.12 -20.85
N ASN A 161 -5.37 -29.87 -21.52
CA ASN A 161 -6.27 -28.71 -21.27
C ASN A 161 -7.07 -28.86 -19.95
N SER A 162 -6.48 -29.46 -18.92
CA SER A 162 -7.08 -29.79 -17.64
C SER A 162 -6.22 -29.25 -16.50
N PHE A 163 -6.83 -28.92 -15.37
CA PHE A 163 -6.09 -28.43 -14.23
C PHE A 163 -5.19 -29.51 -13.61
N THR A 164 -4.06 -29.10 -13.01
CA THR A 164 -3.10 -30.03 -12.39
C THR A 164 -3.55 -30.47 -10.98
N THR A 165 -4.66 -31.21 -10.88
CA THR A 165 -5.29 -31.64 -9.60
C THR A 165 -4.32 -32.27 -8.61
N SER A 166 -3.41 -33.15 -9.07
CA SER A 166 -2.42 -33.79 -8.18
C SER A 166 -1.45 -32.79 -7.54
N ALA A 167 -1.05 -31.75 -8.30
CA ALA A 167 -0.22 -30.67 -7.77
C ALA A 167 -1.02 -29.78 -6.80
N PHE A 168 -2.30 -29.51 -7.10
CA PHE A 168 -3.18 -28.74 -6.21
C PHE A 168 -3.30 -29.37 -4.82
N LEU A 169 -3.55 -30.68 -4.73
CA LEU A 169 -3.72 -31.38 -3.44
C LEU A 169 -2.41 -31.43 -2.61
N ASP A 170 -1.27 -31.58 -3.27
CA ASP A 170 0.06 -31.50 -2.63
C ASP A 170 0.33 -30.07 -2.11
N LEU A 171 0.01 -29.05 -2.91
CA LEU A 171 0.13 -27.65 -2.50
C LEU A 171 -0.80 -27.30 -1.35
N GLU A 172 -2.05 -27.76 -1.36
CA GLU A 172 -3.02 -27.57 -0.27
C GLU A 172 -2.48 -28.11 1.06
N THR A 173 -1.96 -29.34 1.04
CA THR A 173 -1.30 -29.96 2.21
C THR A 173 -0.11 -29.13 2.71
N LYS A 174 0.72 -28.62 1.79
CA LYS A 174 1.91 -27.80 2.09
C LYS A 174 1.60 -26.38 2.56
N VAL A 175 0.48 -25.80 2.15
CA VAL A 175 0.01 -24.49 2.60
C VAL A 175 -0.59 -24.60 4.00
N TYR A 176 -1.42 -25.61 4.28
CA TYR A 176 -2.17 -25.71 5.54
C TYR A 176 -1.46 -26.48 6.68
N GLY A 177 -0.31 -27.12 6.42
CA GLY A 177 0.51 -27.72 7.49
C GLY A 177 1.07 -26.68 8.49
N ASP A 178 1.29 -27.13 9.74
CA ASP A 178 1.75 -26.28 10.87
C ASP A 178 3.02 -25.48 10.52
N ASN A 179 3.99 -26.16 9.91
CA ASN A 179 5.19 -25.58 9.32
C ASN A 179 5.04 -25.54 7.79
N TRP A 180 4.26 -24.57 7.30
CA TRP A 180 3.99 -24.41 5.87
C TRP A 180 5.29 -24.29 5.06
N SER A 181 5.32 -24.94 3.89
CA SER A 181 6.48 -24.95 2.99
C SER A 181 5.99 -24.88 1.55
N ILE A 182 5.82 -23.64 1.07
CA ILE A 182 5.25 -23.35 -0.24
C ILE A 182 6.38 -23.42 -1.29
N PRO A 183 6.34 -24.38 -2.23
CA PRO A 183 7.30 -24.44 -3.34
C PRO A 183 7.15 -23.21 -4.24
N TYR A 184 8.24 -22.73 -4.83
CA TYR A 184 8.30 -21.39 -5.43
C TYR A 184 8.95 -21.34 -6.81
N LYS A 185 9.38 -22.47 -7.40
CA LYS A 185 9.90 -22.50 -8.78
C LYS A 185 8.81 -22.79 -9.79
N ARG A 186 9.03 -22.41 -11.07
CA ARG A 186 8.08 -22.67 -12.18
C ARG A 186 7.78 -24.16 -12.39
N ASP A 187 8.81 -25.00 -12.24
CA ASP A 187 8.74 -26.45 -12.37
C ASP A 187 8.25 -27.14 -11.09
N GLU A 188 8.10 -26.41 -9.98
CA GLU A 188 7.55 -26.91 -8.72
C GLU A 188 6.02 -26.77 -8.66
N VAL A 189 5.43 -27.24 -7.54
CA VAL A 189 3.99 -27.43 -7.37
C VAL A 189 3.17 -26.16 -7.58
N LEU A 190 3.57 -25.03 -6.98
CA LEU A 190 2.89 -23.75 -7.14
C LEU A 190 3.00 -23.23 -8.58
N GLY A 191 4.19 -23.29 -9.18
CA GLY A 191 4.44 -22.86 -10.56
C GLY A 191 3.58 -23.63 -11.57
N ARG A 192 3.50 -24.96 -11.43
CA ARG A 192 2.61 -25.81 -12.26
C ARG A 192 1.14 -25.42 -12.12
N CYS A 193 0.65 -25.24 -10.89
CA CYS A 193 -0.73 -24.83 -10.65
C CYS A 193 -1.03 -23.44 -11.23
N LEU A 194 -0.13 -22.46 -11.06
CA LEU A 194 -0.26 -21.13 -11.66
C LEU A 194 -0.28 -21.19 -13.19
N LEU A 195 0.69 -21.88 -13.82
CA LEU A 195 0.76 -22.02 -15.28
C LEU A 195 -0.48 -22.74 -15.85
N SER A 196 -0.97 -23.77 -15.16
CA SER A 196 -2.19 -24.49 -15.54
C SER A 196 -3.44 -23.59 -15.40
N ALA A 197 -3.55 -22.83 -14.32
CA ALA A 197 -4.63 -21.86 -14.13
C ALA A 197 -4.59 -20.74 -15.18
N VAL A 198 -3.41 -20.21 -15.54
CA VAL A 198 -3.26 -19.20 -16.60
C VAL A 198 -3.76 -19.75 -17.94
N LYS A 199 -3.37 -20.98 -18.31
CA LYS A 199 -3.86 -21.66 -19.53
C LYS A 199 -5.39 -21.76 -19.55
N LEU A 200 -6.01 -22.17 -18.44
CA LEU A 200 -7.48 -22.30 -18.34
C LEU A 200 -8.21 -20.94 -18.27
N ALA A 201 -7.58 -19.93 -17.66
CA ALA A 201 -8.15 -18.58 -17.57
C ALA A 201 -8.18 -17.94 -18.95
N LEU A 202 -7.08 -18.01 -19.72
CA LEU A 202 -7.04 -17.55 -21.11
C LEU A 202 -8.04 -18.29 -22.03
N ALA A 203 -8.33 -19.56 -21.73
CA ALA A 203 -9.32 -20.35 -22.46
C ALA A 203 -10.79 -20.12 -22.00
N GLY A 204 -11.03 -19.34 -20.94
CA GLY A 204 -12.36 -19.11 -20.37
C GLY A 204 -12.98 -20.32 -19.66
N THR A 205 -12.18 -21.33 -19.31
CA THR A 205 -12.63 -22.58 -18.69
C THR A 205 -12.22 -22.73 -17.22
N ALA A 206 -11.42 -21.81 -16.67
CA ALA A 206 -10.92 -21.87 -15.29
C ALA A 206 -12.02 -22.02 -14.22
N ASP A 207 -13.17 -21.36 -14.38
CA ASP A 207 -14.29 -21.45 -13.43
C ASP A 207 -15.11 -22.74 -13.57
N GLN A 208 -14.91 -23.50 -14.65
CA GLN A 208 -15.59 -24.78 -14.92
C GLN A 208 -14.88 -25.95 -14.24
N ASP A 209 -13.57 -25.82 -13.98
CA ASP A 209 -12.79 -26.81 -13.24
C ASP A 209 -12.86 -26.50 -11.73
N GLU A 210 -13.43 -27.43 -10.95
CA GLU A 210 -13.66 -27.26 -9.52
C GLU A 210 -12.35 -27.02 -8.73
N HIS A 211 -11.25 -27.64 -9.14
CA HIS A 211 -9.96 -27.51 -8.48
C HIS A 211 -9.27 -26.21 -8.86
N CYS A 212 -9.34 -25.80 -10.13
CA CYS A 212 -8.85 -24.49 -10.56
C CYS A 212 -9.63 -23.35 -9.88
N LYS A 213 -10.94 -23.50 -9.71
CA LYS A 213 -11.77 -22.55 -8.99
C LYS A 213 -11.40 -22.45 -7.50
N LYS A 214 -11.30 -23.58 -6.77
CA LYS A 214 -10.82 -23.60 -5.37
C LYS A 214 -9.40 -23.05 -5.23
N PHE A 215 -8.54 -23.31 -6.21
CA PHE A 215 -7.20 -22.74 -6.25
C PHE A 215 -7.23 -21.21 -6.30
N MET A 216 -8.02 -20.62 -7.20
CA MET A 216 -8.16 -19.17 -7.34
C MET A 216 -8.88 -18.50 -6.16
N GLU A 217 -9.96 -19.11 -5.64
CA GLU A 217 -10.84 -18.50 -4.63
C GLU A 217 -10.37 -18.71 -3.19
N ILE A 218 -9.58 -19.76 -2.90
CA ILE A 218 -9.22 -20.14 -1.52
C ILE A 218 -7.71 -20.26 -1.36
N LEU A 219 -7.06 -21.11 -2.16
CA LEU A 219 -5.65 -21.47 -1.92
C LEU A 219 -4.68 -20.34 -2.27
N ILE A 220 -4.92 -19.60 -3.35
CA ILE A 220 -4.11 -18.44 -3.76
C ILE A 220 -4.14 -17.32 -2.70
N PRO A 221 -5.30 -16.85 -2.21
CA PRO A 221 -5.36 -15.88 -1.11
C PRO A 221 -4.54 -16.29 0.12
N ASP A 222 -4.66 -17.54 0.58
CA ASP A 222 -3.95 -18.02 1.78
C ASP A 222 -2.44 -18.21 1.55
N ALA A 223 -2.05 -18.78 0.40
CA ALA A 223 -0.66 -18.97 0.03
C ALA A 223 0.06 -17.62 -0.12
N PHE A 224 -0.51 -16.69 -0.89
CA PHE A 224 0.12 -15.39 -1.12
C PHE A 224 0.07 -14.47 0.09
N ARG A 225 -0.94 -14.57 0.97
CA ARG A 225 -0.92 -13.89 2.28
C ARG A 225 0.27 -14.36 3.13
N LYS A 226 0.59 -15.67 3.13
CA LYS A 226 1.81 -16.20 3.78
C LYS A 226 3.07 -15.70 3.08
N LEU A 227 3.13 -15.73 1.74
CA LEU A 227 4.32 -15.31 0.98
C LEU A 227 4.61 -13.81 1.04
N GLN A 228 3.60 -12.96 1.22
CA GLN A 228 3.73 -11.49 1.19
C GLN A 228 3.76 -10.84 2.57
N CYS A 229 3.04 -11.40 3.55
CA CYS A 229 2.80 -10.77 4.85
C CYS A 229 3.41 -11.51 6.05
N SER A 230 3.97 -12.72 5.86
CA SER A 230 4.60 -13.45 6.97
C SER A 230 5.94 -12.85 7.37
N HIS A 231 6.24 -12.82 8.67
CA HIS A 231 7.54 -12.36 9.18
C HIS A 231 8.73 -13.21 8.66
N HIS A 232 8.47 -14.46 8.27
CA HIS A 232 9.43 -15.40 7.67
C HIS A 232 10.10 -14.84 6.40
N VAL A 233 9.40 -13.97 5.66
CA VAL A 233 9.89 -13.32 4.44
C VAL A 233 11.23 -12.61 4.67
N ASN A 234 11.44 -12.04 5.86
CA ASN A 234 12.69 -11.36 6.24
C ASN A 234 13.90 -12.32 6.27
N ASN A 235 13.69 -13.58 6.62
CA ASN A 235 14.75 -14.56 6.85
C ASN A 235 15.11 -15.40 5.61
N TRP A 236 14.32 -15.29 4.54
CA TRP A 236 14.57 -16.01 3.29
C TRP A 236 15.86 -15.59 2.59
N GLY A 237 16.58 -16.55 2.00
CA GLY A 237 17.70 -16.31 1.08
C GLY A 237 17.26 -15.67 -0.24
N VAL A 238 18.22 -15.21 -1.04
CA VAL A 238 17.96 -14.45 -2.28
C VAL A 238 17.24 -15.29 -3.34
N GLU A 239 17.58 -16.57 -3.48
CA GLU A 239 16.92 -17.49 -4.42
C GLU A 239 15.41 -17.64 -4.14
N VAL A 240 15.04 -17.79 -2.86
CA VAL A 240 13.64 -17.87 -2.43
C VAL A 240 12.90 -16.57 -2.72
N GLN A 241 13.53 -15.41 -2.48
CA GLN A 241 12.94 -14.10 -2.79
C GLN A 241 12.67 -13.93 -4.28
N LEU A 242 13.63 -14.31 -5.13
CA LEU A 242 13.51 -14.24 -6.60
C LEU A 242 12.45 -15.20 -7.12
N GLY A 243 12.42 -16.44 -6.63
CA GLY A 243 11.40 -17.42 -7.03
C GLY A 243 9.99 -17.03 -6.57
N VAL A 244 9.83 -16.51 -5.35
CA VAL A 244 8.53 -15.98 -4.90
C VAL A 244 8.11 -14.78 -5.76
N PHE A 245 9.02 -13.89 -6.14
CA PHE A 245 8.71 -12.80 -7.07
C PHE A 245 8.27 -13.31 -8.45
N ASP A 246 8.90 -14.38 -8.95
CA ASP A 246 8.52 -15.04 -10.19
C ASP A 246 7.13 -15.71 -10.13
N MET A 247 6.75 -16.24 -8.96
CA MET A 247 5.39 -16.73 -8.71
C MET A 247 4.36 -15.59 -8.60
N VAL A 248 4.74 -14.44 -8.04
CA VAL A 248 3.91 -13.21 -8.09
C VAL A 248 3.69 -12.79 -9.54
N GLU A 249 4.73 -12.80 -10.37
CA GLU A 249 4.61 -12.47 -11.79
C GLU A 249 3.67 -13.41 -12.56
N LEU A 250 3.70 -14.72 -12.28
CA LEU A 250 2.71 -15.67 -12.84
C LEU A 250 1.30 -15.44 -12.30
N LEU A 251 1.15 -15.03 -11.03
CA LEU A 251 -0.15 -14.70 -10.46
C LEU A 251 -0.72 -13.41 -11.09
N ILE A 252 0.10 -12.40 -11.38
CA ILE A 252 -0.33 -11.21 -12.13
C ILE A 252 -0.90 -11.60 -13.51
N ASP A 253 -0.23 -12.50 -14.22
CA ASP A 253 -0.71 -13.03 -15.51
C ASP A 253 -2.06 -13.76 -15.36
N LEU A 254 -2.24 -14.55 -14.30
CA LEU A 254 -3.50 -15.25 -13.99
C LEU A 254 -4.64 -14.28 -13.69
N ILE A 255 -4.40 -13.28 -12.84
CA ILE A 255 -5.42 -12.30 -12.44
C ILE A 255 -5.86 -11.48 -13.66
N ALA A 256 -4.91 -11.01 -14.47
CA ALA A 256 -5.20 -10.27 -15.70
C ALA A 256 -6.00 -11.11 -16.71
N ALA A 257 -5.67 -12.39 -16.90
CA ALA A 257 -6.40 -13.30 -17.77
C ALA A 257 -7.82 -13.62 -17.25
N ARG A 258 -7.98 -13.89 -15.95
CA ARG A 258 -9.29 -14.21 -15.35
C ARG A 258 -10.23 -13.00 -15.36
N LEU A 259 -9.71 -11.77 -15.32
CA LEU A 259 -10.53 -10.55 -15.40
C LEU A 259 -11.26 -10.36 -16.74
N SER A 260 -10.96 -11.13 -17.79
CA SER A 260 -11.71 -11.10 -19.06
C SER A 260 -13.10 -11.73 -18.96
N TYR A 261 -13.46 -12.34 -17.83
CA TYR A 261 -14.68 -13.14 -17.65
C TYR A 261 -15.47 -12.69 -16.43
N PHE A 262 -16.81 -12.79 -16.51
CA PHE A 262 -17.72 -12.54 -15.40
C PHE A 262 -18.00 -13.83 -14.61
N PRO A 263 -18.30 -13.76 -13.30
CA PRO A 263 -18.37 -12.56 -12.45
C PRO A 263 -17.00 -12.03 -12.05
N VAL A 264 -16.98 -10.88 -11.35
CA VAL A 264 -15.77 -10.24 -10.80
C VAL A 264 -15.02 -11.23 -9.90
N PRO A 265 -13.72 -11.49 -10.13
CA PRO A 265 -12.94 -12.44 -9.35
C PRO A 265 -12.45 -11.81 -8.03
N VAL A 266 -13.37 -11.54 -7.11
CA VAL A 266 -13.16 -10.77 -5.86
C VAL A 266 -11.92 -11.26 -5.07
N GLN A 267 -11.79 -12.57 -4.83
CA GLN A 267 -10.69 -13.13 -4.04
C GLN A 267 -9.30 -12.96 -4.69
N LEU A 268 -9.25 -12.98 -6.02
CA LEU A 268 -8.03 -12.68 -6.77
C LEU A 268 -7.67 -11.18 -6.73
N LEU A 269 -8.66 -10.29 -6.72
CA LEU A 269 -8.46 -8.84 -6.59
C LEU A 269 -8.08 -8.42 -5.15
N GLU A 270 -8.64 -9.05 -4.13
CA GLU A 270 -8.17 -8.94 -2.74
C GLU A 270 -6.70 -9.38 -2.62
N THR A 271 -6.33 -10.46 -3.32
CA THR A 271 -4.93 -10.90 -3.40
C THR A 271 -4.06 -9.89 -4.16
N LEU A 272 -4.53 -9.33 -5.28
CA LEU A 272 -3.84 -8.27 -6.04
C LEU A 272 -3.55 -7.04 -5.16
N THR A 273 -4.49 -6.67 -4.29
CA THR A 273 -4.33 -5.59 -3.32
C THR A 273 -3.18 -5.84 -2.35
N ILE A 274 -2.96 -7.09 -1.92
CA ILE A 274 -1.80 -7.47 -1.08
C ILE A 274 -0.50 -7.41 -1.88
N LEU A 275 -0.49 -7.88 -3.14
CA LEU A 275 0.70 -7.82 -4.02
C LEU A 275 1.16 -6.39 -4.27
N PHE A 276 0.19 -5.49 -4.46
CA PHE A 276 0.41 -4.07 -4.72
C PHE A 276 0.58 -3.23 -3.44
N ASP A 277 0.54 -3.83 -2.25
CA ASP A 277 0.71 -3.08 -1.00
C ASP A 277 2.21 -2.80 -0.71
N HIS A 278 2.61 -1.53 -0.78
CA HIS A 278 3.99 -1.11 -0.46
C HIS A 278 4.37 -1.35 1.01
N ASP A 279 3.39 -1.46 1.92
CA ASP A 279 3.58 -1.76 3.35
C ASP A 279 3.60 -3.28 3.65
N SER A 280 3.35 -4.15 2.66
CA SER A 280 3.52 -5.60 2.83
C SER A 280 4.95 -5.95 3.24
N VAL A 281 5.13 -7.06 3.98
CA VAL A 281 6.46 -7.46 4.47
C VAL A 281 7.42 -7.71 3.30
N PHE A 282 6.91 -8.31 2.22
CA PHE A 282 7.69 -8.55 1.00
C PHE A 282 8.07 -7.25 0.29
N GLN A 283 7.15 -6.31 0.04
CA GLN A 283 7.52 -5.06 -0.63
C GLN A 283 8.46 -4.20 0.24
N ARG A 284 8.23 -4.10 1.56
CA ARG A 284 9.14 -3.38 2.47
C ARG A 284 10.53 -4.01 2.55
N LYS A 285 10.68 -5.33 2.43
CA LYS A 285 11.99 -6.00 2.34
C LYS A 285 12.74 -5.58 1.07
N HIS A 286 12.02 -5.37 -0.04
CA HIS A 286 12.57 -5.06 -1.35
C HIS A 286 12.48 -3.58 -1.76
N LYS A 287 12.12 -2.68 -0.83
CA LYS A 287 11.91 -1.24 -1.08
C LYS A 287 13.08 -0.54 -1.78
N SER A 288 14.31 -0.97 -1.52
CA SER A 288 15.53 -0.42 -2.14
C SER A 288 15.87 -0.98 -3.52
N LYS A 289 15.11 -1.95 -4.05
CA LYS A 289 15.32 -2.50 -5.40
C LYS A 289 15.05 -1.41 -6.45
N PRO A 290 15.99 -1.13 -7.37
CA PRO A 290 15.75 -0.14 -8.43
C PRO A 290 14.69 -0.63 -9.41
N TYR A 291 13.95 0.30 -10.00
CA TYR A 291 13.05 -0.01 -11.12
C TYR A 291 13.85 -0.11 -12.43
N ASP A 292 13.80 -1.26 -13.10
CA ASP A 292 14.34 -1.37 -14.46
C ASP A 292 13.37 -0.72 -15.45
N ARG A 293 13.67 0.53 -15.78
CA ARG A 293 12.95 1.32 -16.77
C ARG A 293 12.97 0.65 -18.15
N LEU A 294 14.07 0.01 -18.54
CA LEU A 294 14.21 -0.54 -19.89
C LEU A 294 13.30 -1.75 -20.16
N LEU A 295 12.86 -2.44 -19.10
CA LEU A 295 12.01 -3.63 -19.18
C LEU A 295 10.64 -3.34 -19.81
N TYR A 296 9.89 -2.37 -19.27
CA TYR A 296 8.54 -2.03 -19.75
C TYR A 296 8.47 -0.79 -20.62
N ASP A 297 9.43 0.15 -20.56
CA ASP A 297 9.33 1.42 -21.30
C ASP A 297 9.20 1.18 -22.81
N LYS A 298 9.88 0.16 -23.35
CA LYS A 298 9.78 -0.25 -24.77
C LYS A 298 8.47 -0.94 -25.14
N GLN A 299 7.86 -1.68 -24.20
CA GLN A 299 6.67 -2.49 -24.46
C GLN A 299 5.36 -1.71 -24.24
N LEU A 300 5.36 -0.80 -23.25
CA LEU A 300 4.18 -0.03 -22.85
C LEU A 300 4.19 1.40 -23.39
N GLY A 301 5.35 2.07 -23.45
CA GLY A 301 5.43 3.49 -23.79
C GLY A 301 4.44 4.34 -22.98
N ASP A 302 3.52 5.02 -23.66
CA ASP A 302 2.48 5.83 -23.02
C ASP A 302 1.50 5.03 -22.14
N ARG A 303 1.47 3.69 -22.22
CA ARG A 303 0.65 2.83 -21.34
C ARG A 303 1.21 2.66 -19.92
N ILE A 304 2.49 2.97 -19.64
CA ILE A 304 3.11 2.78 -18.30
C ILE A 304 2.22 3.40 -17.21
N LEU A 305 1.86 2.64 -16.17
CA LEU A 305 1.01 3.12 -15.08
C LEU A 305 1.82 3.48 -13.83
N ALA A 306 2.84 2.69 -13.49
CA ALA A 306 3.70 2.91 -12.34
C ALA A 306 5.13 3.29 -12.73
N ASN A 307 5.79 4.11 -11.92
CA ASN A 307 7.21 4.44 -12.08
C ASN A 307 7.82 4.81 -10.73
N SER A 308 9.09 4.47 -10.54
CA SER A 308 9.85 4.90 -9.35
C SER A 308 10.01 6.42 -9.35
N PRO A 309 9.79 7.11 -8.22
CA PRO A 309 9.99 8.55 -8.08
C PRO A 309 11.38 8.99 -8.59
N SER A 310 11.45 10.09 -9.34
CA SER A 310 12.72 10.54 -9.91
C SER A 310 13.65 11.14 -8.84
N PRO A 311 14.96 10.83 -8.83
CA PRO A 311 15.93 11.45 -7.94
C PRO A 311 16.03 12.98 -8.06
N SER A 312 15.50 13.57 -9.15
CA SER A 312 15.53 15.01 -9.43
C SER A 312 14.41 15.81 -8.79
N THR A 313 13.32 15.17 -8.33
CA THR A 313 12.15 15.85 -7.71
C THR A 313 12.26 15.86 -6.18
N PHE A 314 13.50 15.83 -5.68
CA PHE A 314 13.82 15.54 -4.29
C PHE A 314 13.65 16.78 -3.40
N SER A 315 12.51 16.88 -2.72
CA SER A 315 12.46 17.76 -1.54
C SER A 315 13.37 17.15 -0.48
N VAL A 316 14.14 17.99 0.23
CA VAL A 316 15.21 17.61 1.17
C VAL A 316 14.71 16.72 2.34
N TYR A 317 13.40 16.55 2.47
CA TYR A 317 12.75 15.87 3.59
C TYR A 317 12.08 14.53 3.25
N ASN A 318 12.01 14.11 1.96
CA ASN A 318 11.40 12.83 1.56
C ASN A 318 12.35 11.94 0.76
N ARG A 319 13.05 11.04 1.45
CA ARG A 319 13.67 9.85 0.83
C ARG A 319 12.58 8.80 0.57
N SER A 320 11.82 8.95 -0.52
CA SER A 320 11.00 7.83 -1.00
C SER A 320 11.91 6.75 -1.57
N GLU A 321 11.71 5.51 -1.14
CA GLU A 321 12.45 4.35 -1.62
C GLU A 321 11.97 3.97 -3.04
N PRO A 322 12.80 3.37 -3.89
CA PRO A 322 12.45 3.17 -5.31
C PRO A 322 11.31 2.17 -5.57
N TYR A 323 11.11 1.17 -4.70
CA TYR A 323 10.10 0.10 -4.83
C TYR A 323 10.00 -0.48 -6.26
N GLY A 324 11.14 -0.78 -6.89
CA GLY A 324 11.18 -1.17 -8.30
C GLY A 324 10.43 -2.45 -8.64
N TRP A 325 10.44 -3.42 -7.73
CA TRP A 325 9.68 -4.67 -7.87
C TRP A 325 8.16 -4.46 -7.84
N LEU A 326 7.66 -3.53 -7.03
CA LEU A 326 6.26 -3.10 -7.03
C LEU A 326 5.89 -2.43 -8.36
N CYS A 327 6.72 -1.50 -8.84
CA CYS A 327 6.51 -0.84 -10.14
C CYS A 327 6.48 -1.86 -11.30
N GLN A 328 7.36 -2.88 -11.27
CA GLN A 328 7.40 -3.97 -12.24
C GLN A 328 6.10 -4.77 -12.28
N ILE A 329 5.59 -5.24 -11.13
CA ILE A 329 4.36 -6.06 -11.13
C ILE A 329 3.11 -5.26 -11.52
N ILE A 330 3.05 -3.96 -11.21
CA ILE A 330 1.98 -3.07 -11.68
C ILE A 330 2.05 -2.92 -13.20
N ASN A 331 3.23 -2.65 -13.77
CA ASN A 331 3.39 -2.52 -15.22
C ASN A 331 3.21 -3.86 -15.96
N ARG A 332 3.54 -5.00 -15.33
CA ARG A 332 3.19 -6.33 -15.84
C ARG A 332 1.67 -6.53 -15.95
N PHE A 333 0.92 -6.08 -14.95
CA PHE A 333 -0.55 -6.12 -14.99
C PHE A 333 -1.11 -5.25 -16.14
N VAL A 334 -0.49 -4.10 -16.42
CA VAL A 334 -0.82 -3.28 -17.61
C VAL A 334 -0.49 -4.00 -18.93
N LEU A 335 0.66 -4.69 -19.00
CA LEU A 335 1.12 -5.42 -20.19
C LEU A 335 0.21 -6.59 -20.54
N LYS A 336 -0.36 -7.26 -19.54
CA LYS A 336 -1.29 -8.39 -19.70
C LYS A 336 -2.75 -7.94 -19.88
N ASP A 337 -2.95 -6.69 -20.29
CA ASP A 337 -4.24 -6.02 -20.48
C ASP A 337 -5.16 -6.02 -19.23
N GLY A 338 -4.61 -6.30 -18.05
CA GLY A 338 -5.36 -6.39 -16.79
C GLY A 338 -6.13 -5.12 -16.43
N ILE A 339 -5.59 -3.93 -16.75
CA ILE A 339 -6.30 -2.65 -16.60
C ILE A 339 -7.53 -2.55 -17.52
N GLN A 340 -7.43 -3.06 -18.75
CA GLN A 340 -8.54 -3.01 -19.70
C GLN A 340 -9.63 -3.99 -19.29
N ASN A 341 -9.25 -5.23 -18.97
CA ASN A 341 -10.16 -6.27 -18.49
C ASN A 341 -10.85 -5.84 -17.17
N LEU A 342 -10.11 -5.22 -16.25
CA LEU A 342 -10.66 -4.65 -15.00
C LEU A 342 -11.67 -3.53 -15.27
N LYS A 343 -11.43 -2.66 -16.26
CA LYS A 343 -12.40 -1.63 -16.66
C LYS A 343 -13.66 -2.21 -17.32
N GLU A 344 -13.54 -3.33 -18.02
CA GLU A 344 -14.67 -4.02 -18.64
C GLU A 344 -15.60 -4.66 -17.59
N GLN A 345 -15.08 -5.05 -16.42
CA GLN A 345 -15.91 -5.54 -15.30
C GLN A 345 -16.94 -4.50 -14.80
N PHE A 346 -16.62 -3.20 -14.83
CA PHE A 346 -17.57 -2.13 -14.50
C PHE A 346 -18.72 -1.97 -15.52
N LYS A 347 -18.58 -2.58 -16.71
CA LYS A 347 -19.55 -2.51 -17.81
C LYS A 347 -20.42 -3.77 -17.89
N SER A 348 -20.46 -4.56 -16.82
CA SER A 348 -21.37 -5.70 -16.65
C SER A 348 -22.82 -5.31 -16.93
N GLU A 349 -23.59 -6.22 -17.54
CA GLU A 349 -25.05 -6.09 -17.64
C GLU A 349 -25.74 -6.15 -16.27
N GLN A 350 -25.07 -6.75 -15.28
CA GLN A 350 -25.55 -6.84 -13.90
C GLN A 350 -24.95 -5.71 -13.05
N SER A 351 -25.78 -5.06 -12.24
CA SER A 351 -25.34 -4.02 -11.31
C SER A 351 -24.35 -4.58 -10.29
N LEU A 352 -23.14 -4.02 -10.26
CA LEU A 352 -22.11 -4.38 -9.28
C LEU A 352 -22.57 -4.10 -7.84
N THR A 353 -22.19 -4.99 -6.92
CA THR A 353 -22.36 -4.83 -5.48
C THR A 353 -21.23 -4.00 -4.85
N ALA A 354 -21.43 -3.51 -3.62
CA ALA A 354 -20.41 -2.81 -2.84
C ALA A 354 -19.07 -3.57 -2.75
N LEU A 355 -19.14 -4.90 -2.60
CA LEU A 355 -17.98 -5.78 -2.53
C LEU A 355 -17.19 -5.79 -3.84
N GLU A 356 -17.89 -5.85 -4.98
CA GLU A 356 -17.26 -5.88 -6.31
C GLU A 356 -16.68 -4.52 -6.69
N TYR A 357 -17.38 -3.42 -6.41
CA TYR A 357 -16.83 -2.07 -6.53
C TYR A 357 -15.56 -1.90 -5.69
N ASN A 358 -15.55 -2.39 -4.44
CA ASN A 358 -14.38 -2.32 -3.58
C ASN A 358 -13.23 -3.17 -4.14
N ALA A 359 -13.50 -4.41 -4.57
CA ALA A 359 -12.51 -5.31 -5.14
C ALA A 359 -11.86 -4.74 -6.42
N LEU A 360 -12.61 -4.06 -7.28
CA LEU A 360 -12.07 -3.46 -8.51
C LEU A 360 -11.25 -2.18 -8.26
N LEU A 361 -11.57 -1.39 -7.23
CA LEU A 361 -10.90 -0.11 -6.94
C LEU A 361 -9.74 -0.23 -5.94
N SER A 362 -9.83 -1.14 -4.97
CA SER A 362 -8.86 -1.29 -3.88
C SER A 362 -7.42 -1.66 -4.27
N PRO A 363 -7.11 -2.38 -5.38
CA PRO A 363 -5.75 -2.84 -5.66
C PRO A 363 -4.69 -1.74 -5.75
N PHE A 364 -5.09 -0.53 -6.15
CA PHE A 364 -4.17 0.59 -6.36
C PHE A 364 -4.01 1.50 -5.14
N VAL A 365 -4.85 1.32 -4.11
CA VAL A 365 -4.95 2.23 -2.96
C VAL A 365 -3.63 2.37 -2.21
N ASN A 366 -2.97 1.24 -1.91
CA ASN A 366 -1.73 1.19 -1.14
C ASN A 366 -0.46 1.29 -2.03
N CYS A 367 -0.58 1.67 -3.31
CA CYS A 367 0.57 1.99 -4.18
C CYS A 367 0.42 3.29 -4.96
N MET A 368 -0.54 4.15 -4.62
CA MET A 368 -0.77 5.45 -5.28
C MET A 368 0.49 6.31 -5.43
N ASP A 369 1.40 6.30 -4.45
CA ASP A 369 2.67 7.06 -4.49
C ASP A 369 3.63 6.64 -5.61
N TYR A 370 3.44 5.45 -6.19
CA TYR A 370 4.22 4.89 -7.30
C TYR A 370 3.45 4.91 -8.63
N ILE A 371 2.19 5.34 -8.61
CA ILE A 371 1.31 5.42 -9.79
C ILE A 371 1.35 6.84 -10.38
N ILE A 372 1.33 6.92 -11.71
CA ILE A 372 1.19 8.19 -12.43
C ILE A 372 -0.25 8.67 -12.27
N VAL A 373 -0.48 9.56 -11.28
CA VAL A 373 -1.79 10.03 -10.83
C VAL A 373 -2.70 10.50 -11.97
N ASP A 374 -2.18 11.25 -12.95
CA ASP A 374 -3.00 11.70 -14.10
C ASP A 374 -3.47 10.56 -15.00
N LYS A 375 -2.70 9.49 -15.16
CA LYS A 375 -3.13 8.30 -15.91
C LYS A 375 -4.18 7.51 -15.13
N TYR A 376 -3.99 7.34 -13.82
CA TYR A 376 -5.01 6.74 -12.96
C TYR A 376 -6.33 7.53 -13.02
N ARG A 377 -6.25 8.86 -12.91
CA ARG A 377 -7.39 9.78 -13.05
C ARG A 377 -8.14 9.55 -14.36
N GLN A 378 -7.43 9.48 -15.48
CA GLN A 378 -8.03 9.24 -16.81
C GLN A 378 -8.69 7.85 -16.92
N LEU A 379 -8.14 6.83 -16.26
CA LEU A 379 -8.64 5.45 -16.33
C LEU A 379 -9.86 5.19 -15.41
N PHE A 380 -9.93 5.85 -14.25
CA PHE A 380 -10.85 5.50 -13.17
C PHE A 380 -11.87 6.58 -12.77
N SER A 381 -11.89 7.77 -13.40
CA SER A 381 -12.85 8.84 -13.03
C SER A 381 -14.31 8.39 -13.12
N GLU A 382 -14.73 7.84 -14.27
CA GLU A 382 -16.10 7.36 -14.50
C GLU A 382 -16.49 6.27 -13.49
N HIS A 383 -15.61 5.29 -13.29
CA HIS A 383 -15.80 4.16 -12.39
C HIS A 383 -15.90 4.58 -10.92
N THR A 384 -15.17 5.63 -10.52
CA THR A 384 -15.25 6.24 -9.19
C THR A 384 -16.59 6.97 -9.00
N GLU A 385 -17.09 7.65 -10.04
CA GLU A 385 -18.41 8.29 -10.01
C GLU A 385 -19.55 7.26 -9.94
N GLN A 386 -19.46 6.16 -10.68
CA GLN A 386 -20.40 5.03 -10.59
C GLN A 386 -20.46 4.46 -9.16
N ALA A 387 -19.31 4.27 -8.51
CA ALA A 387 -19.24 3.79 -7.13
C ALA A 387 -19.84 4.78 -6.11
N LEU A 388 -19.63 6.09 -6.29
CA LEU A 388 -20.21 7.13 -5.44
C LEU A 388 -21.75 7.20 -5.60
N GLU A 389 -22.24 7.13 -6.83
CA GLU A 389 -23.68 7.13 -7.11
C GLU A 389 -24.36 5.83 -6.65
N TYR A 390 -23.65 4.69 -6.69
CA TYR A 390 -24.10 3.44 -6.05
C TYR A 390 -24.32 3.63 -4.54
N VAL A 391 -23.33 4.15 -3.81
CA VAL A 391 -23.44 4.36 -2.35
C VAL A 391 -24.57 5.35 -2.00
N LYS A 392 -24.72 6.41 -2.79
CA LYS A 392 -25.78 7.42 -2.62
C LYS A 392 -27.20 6.85 -2.76
N ASN A 393 -27.39 5.84 -3.59
CA ASN A 393 -28.70 5.25 -3.89
C ASN A 393 -29.05 4.00 -3.05
N LEU A 394 -28.26 3.67 -2.03
CA LEU A 394 -28.52 2.55 -1.13
C LEU A 394 -29.86 2.66 -0.40
N LYS A 395 -30.55 1.54 -0.28
CA LYS A 395 -31.88 1.40 0.34
C LYS A 395 -31.79 0.65 1.67
N GLU A 396 -32.91 0.58 2.39
CA GLU A 396 -32.98 -0.12 3.68
C GLU A 396 -32.67 -1.63 3.58
N GLU A 397 -32.95 -2.24 2.42
CA GLU A 397 -32.68 -3.65 2.14
C GLU A 397 -31.17 -4.00 2.08
N ASP A 398 -30.32 -3.01 1.82
CA ASP A 398 -28.86 -3.14 1.66
C ASP A 398 -28.11 -3.07 2.99
N PHE A 399 -28.74 -2.59 4.07
CA PHE A 399 -28.11 -2.40 5.39
C PHE A 399 -27.93 -3.69 6.21
N LYS A 400 -27.94 -4.85 5.54
CA LYS A 400 -27.63 -6.16 6.13
C LYS A 400 -26.13 -6.25 6.41
N ALA A 401 -25.76 -6.84 7.55
CA ALA A 401 -24.40 -6.78 8.10
C ALA A 401 -23.26 -7.10 7.09
N LYS A 402 -23.39 -8.15 6.26
CA LYS A 402 -22.34 -8.47 5.27
C LYS A 402 -22.23 -7.42 4.16
N SER A 403 -23.37 -6.95 3.63
CA SER A 403 -23.41 -5.96 2.55
C SER A 403 -22.91 -4.59 2.99
N ILE A 404 -23.34 -4.15 4.19
CA ILE A 404 -23.01 -2.81 4.69
C ILE A 404 -21.55 -2.68 5.14
N ASN A 405 -20.92 -3.76 5.61
CA ASN A 405 -19.49 -3.78 5.87
C ASN A 405 -18.69 -3.55 4.56
N SER A 406 -19.07 -4.23 3.47
CA SER A 406 -18.45 -3.99 2.16
C SER A 406 -18.70 -2.59 1.62
N THR A 407 -19.82 -1.94 1.97
CA THR A 407 -20.06 -0.52 1.68
C THR A 407 -19.13 0.40 2.47
N PHE A 408 -18.88 0.11 3.75
CA PHE A 408 -17.93 0.88 4.56
C PHE A 408 -16.47 0.71 4.07
N GLU A 409 -16.12 -0.50 3.64
CA GLU A 409 -14.83 -0.78 2.98
C GLU A 409 -14.71 -0.01 1.65
N LEU A 410 -15.74 -0.01 0.82
CA LEU A 410 -15.81 0.81 -0.40
C LEU A 410 -15.65 2.30 -0.10
N LEU A 411 -16.35 2.84 0.90
CA LEU A 411 -16.21 4.25 1.32
C LEU A 411 -14.79 4.58 1.82
N SER A 412 -14.15 3.67 2.54
CA SER A 412 -12.75 3.80 2.97
C SER A 412 -11.78 3.82 1.77
N THR A 413 -11.99 2.92 0.80
CA THR A 413 -11.26 2.89 -0.48
C THR A 413 -11.44 4.20 -1.27
N LEU A 414 -12.69 4.66 -1.44
CA LEU A 414 -13.03 5.90 -2.12
C LEU A 414 -12.42 7.13 -1.43
N ARG A 415 -12.44 7.20 -0.09
CA ARG A 415 -11.80 8.26 0.70
C ARG A 415 -10.29 8.34 0.39
N LYS A 416 -9.60 7.20 0.45
CA LYS A 416 -8.15 7.14 0.18
C LYS A 416 -7.84 7.56 -1.25
N ILE A 417 -8.54 7.00 -2.25
CA ILE A 417 -8.36 7.37 -3.67
C ILE A 417 -8.62 8.86 -3.90
N CYS A 418 -9.73 9.41 -3.38
CA CYS A 418 -10.05 10.82 -3.53
C CYS A 418 -9.02 11.72 -2.83
N SER A 419 -8.49 11.35 -1.66
CA SER A 419 -7.49 12.15 -0.95
C SER A 419 -6.21 12.41 -1.77
N VAL A 420 -5.83 11.48 -2.66
CA VAL A 420 -4.65 11.61 -3.54
C VAL A 420 -5.02 12.13 -4.94
N VAL A 421 -6.05 11.55 -5.58
CA VAL A 421 -6.35 11.76 -7.01
C VAL A 421 -7.35 12.90 -7.24
N TRP A 422 -8.30 13.11 -6.33
CA TRP A 422 -9.44 14.04 -6.46
C TRP A 422 -9.73 14.75 -5.12
N SER A 423 -8.75 15.46 -4.57
CA SER A 423 -8.85 16.05 -3.22
C SER A 423 -10.09 16.93 -3.03
N ALA A 424 -10.52 17.66 -4.07
CA ALA A 424 -11.76 18.46 -4.08
C ALA A 424 -13.06 17.64 -3.92
N ARG A 425 -13.03 16.32 -4.12
CA ARG A 425 -14.17 15.41 -3.90
C ARG A 425 -14.14 14.74 -2.52
N LEU A 426 -13.08 14.91 -1.73
CA LEU A 426 -12.95 14.24 -0.44
C LEU A 426 -14.11 14.60 0.50
N GLU A 427 -14.51 15.87 0.56
CA GLU A 427 -15.65 16.34 1.35
C GLU A 427 -16.97 15.63 0.95
N GLN A 428 -17.19 15.41 -0.35
CA GLN A 428 -18.35 14.66 -0.85
C GLN A 428 -18.35 13.19 -0.37
N VAL A 429 -17.19 12.53 -0.34
CA VAL A 429 -17.09 11.14 0.18
C VAL A 429 -17.38 11.09 1.67
N GLU A 430 -16.86 12.05 2.43
CA GLU A 430 -17.05 12.17 3.87
C GLU A 430 -18.51 12.51 4.23
N GLU A 431 -19.16 13.35 3.44
CA GLU A 431 -20.60 13.67 3.55
C GLU A 431 -21.46 12.45 3.21
N LEU A 432 -21.17 11.72 2.12
CA LEU A 432 -21.89 10.48 1.77
C LEU A 432 -21.77 9.43 2.88
N HIS A 433 -20.57 9.27 3.48
CA HIS A 433 -20.38 8.36 4.61
C HIS A 433 -21.22 8.80 5.81
N LEU A 434 -21.17 10.08 6.18
CA LEU A 434 -21.97 10.63 7.29
C LEU A 434 -23.48 10.45 7.08
N ASN A 435 -23.98 10.75 5.88
CA ASN A 435 -25.40 10.59 5.53
C ASN A 435 -25.84 9.12 5.55
N LEU A 436 -24.99 8.19 5.13
CA LEU A 436 -25.24 6.75 5.26
C LEU A 436 -25.36 6.33 6.74
N LEU A 437 -24.44 6.77 7.59
CA LEU A 437 -24.47 6.47 9.02
C LEU A 437 -25.73 7.04 9.69
N LEU A 438 -26.06 8.31 9.42
CA LEU A 438 -27.29 8.94 9.91
C LEU A 438 -28.56 8.18 9.50
N LYS A 439 -28.66 7.82 8.21
CA LYS A 439 -29.76 7.00 7.69
C LYS A 439 -29.86 5.66 8.41
N MET A 440 -28.73 4.99 8.68
CA MET A 440 -28.71 3.71 9.40
C MET A 440 -29.09 3.83 10.89
N VAL A 441 -28.68 4.90 11.57
CA VAL A 441 -29.08 5.17 12.97
C VAL A 441 -30.58 5.46 13.08
N ALA A 442 -31.19 6.08 12.07
CA ALA A 442 -32.62 6.43 12.05
C ALA A 442 -33.58 5.24 11.88
N LEU A 443 -33.12 4.09 11.34
CA LEU A 443 -33.96 2.91 11.08
C LEU A 443 -34.61 2.32 12.34
N SER A 444 -35.56 1.40 12.20
CA SER A 444 -36.04 0.57 13.31
C SER A 444 -35.09 -0.59 13.66
N ASN A 445 -34.25 -1.02 12.71
CA ASN A 445 -33.40 -2.21 12.83
C ASN A 445 -32.14 -1.95 13.67
N PHE A 446 -32.09 -2.52 14.88
CA PHE A 446 -30.95 -2.40 15.79
C PHE A 446 -29.60 -2.80 15.17
N ASN A 447 -29.54 -3.87 14.37
CA ASN A 447 -28.28 -4.35 13.82
C ASN A 447 -27.68 -3.33 12.84
N ALA A 448 -28.52 -2.63 12.07
CA ALA A 448 -28.07 -1.54 11.21
C ALA A 448 -27.54 -0.36 12.04
N LYS A 449 -28.23 0.05 13.11
CA LYS A 449 -27.73 1.08 14.04
C LYS A 449 -26.37 0.69 14.62
N MET A 450 -26.26 -0.52 15.17
CA MET A 450 -25.03 -1.00 15.81
C MET A 450 -23.85 -1.08 14.83
N ASN A 451 -24.08 -1.44 13.57
CA ASN A 451 -23.04 -1.42 12.55
C ASN A 451 -22.60 0.01 12.20
N SER A 452 -23.54 0.95 12.06
CA SER A 452 -23.22 2.37 11.85
C SER A 452 -22.40 2.95 13.01
N LEU A 453 -22.76 2.62 14.25
CA LEU A 453 -22.05 3.09 15.43
C LEU A 453 -20.63 2.52 15.50
N LYS A 454 -20.45 1.23 15.23
CA LYS A 454 -19.13 0.59 15.14
C LYS A 454 -18.23 1.25 14.08
N GLU A 455 -18.76 1.53 12.90
CA GLU A 455 -17.98 2.22 11.86
C GLU A 455 -17.66 3.67 12.25
N LEU A 456 -18.61 4.40 12.84
CA LEU A 456 -18.37 5.74 13.37
C LEU A 456 -17.23 5.75 14.42
N ALA A 457 -17.24 4.83 15.39
CA ALA A 457 -16.15 4.71 16.35
C ALA A 457 -14.81 4.49 15.65
N LYS A 458 -14.76 3.59 14.67
CA LYS A 458 -13.56 3.34 13.86
C LYS A 458 -13.10 4.59 13.10
N ILE A 459 -13.99 5.42 12.57
CA ILE A 459 -13.64 6.72 11.98
C ILE A 459 -13.02 7.64 13.04
N ILE A 460 -13.63 7.76 14.21
CA ILE A 460 -13.18 8.62 15.32
C ILE A 460 -11.80 8.16 15.84
N GLU A 461 -11.61 6.86 16.04
CA GLU A 461 -10.35 6.24 16.49
C GLU A 461 -9.25 6.46 15.44
N ASN A 462 -9.54 6.30 14.14
CA ASN A 462 -8.60 6.55 13.06
C ASN A 462 -8.21 8.04 12.95
N CYS A 463 -9.13 8.97 13.21
CA CYS A 463 -8.80 10.39 13.27
C CYS A 463 -7.94 10.71 14.52
N THR A 464 -8.18 10.01 15.64
CA THR A 464 -7.40 10.18 16.88
C THR A 464 -5.99 9.59 16.78
N SER A 465 -5.83 8.43 16.14
CA SER A 465 -4.54 7.74 16.01
C SER A 465 -3.59 8.43 15.02
N ASN A 466 -4.12 9.03 13.94
CA ASN A 466 -3.34 9.88 13.04
C ASN A 466 -2.72 11.09 13.78
N ILE A 467 -3.43 11.70 14.73
CA ILE A 467 -2.88 12.80 15.55
C ILE A 467 -1.68 12.35 16.41
N GLN A 468 -1.63 11.07 16.81
CA GLN A 468 -0.51 10.52 17.59
C GLN A 468 0.65 10.02 16.71
N SER A 469 0.38 9.43 15.54
CA SER A 469 1.39 8.92 14.61
C SER A 469 2.18 10.03 13.89
N ILE A 470 1.59 11.22 13.74
CA ILE A 470 2.25 12.46 13.26
C ILE A 470 3.55 12.79 14.04
N SER A 471 3.73 12.27 15.25
CA SER A 471 4.97 12.43 16.02
C SER A 471 6.15 11.55 15.54
N LYS A 472 5.93 10.57 14.65
CA LYS A 472 6.93 9.52 14.33
C LYS A 472 7.01 9.05 12.87
N THR A 473 6.13 9.45 11.96
CA THR A 473 6.19 9.03 10.54
C THR A 473 6.16 10.20 9.56
N SER A 474 6.89 10.05 8.44
CA SER A 474 7.22 11.13 7.49
C SER A 474 6.10 11.37 6.46
N ILE A 475 4.91 11.76 6.94
CA ILE A 475 3.80 12.16 6.06
C ILE A 475 4.02 13.63 5.63
N PRO A 476 3.88 13.99 4.34
CA PRO A 476 3.87 15.38 3.90
C PRO A 476 2.77 16.18 4.63
N ARG A 477 3.14 17.33 5.21
CA ARG A 477 2.19 18.20 5.94
C ARG A 477 1.07 18.79 5.07
N ASP A 478 1.12 18.60 3.76
CA ASP A 478 0.12 19.10 2.82
C ASP A 478 -1.17 18.23 2.79
N ILE A 479 -1.20 17.11 3.53
CA ILE A 479 -2.42 16.36 3.88
C ILE A 479 -2.75 16.53 5.38
N LEU A 480 -2.40 17.69 5.98
CA LEU A 480 -3.12 18.19 7.17
C LEU A 480 -4.50 18.73 6.73
N ILE A 481 -5.38 17.81 6.32
CA ILE A 481 -6.80 18.07 6.42
C ILE A 481 -7.15 17.76 7.87
N GLU A 482 -7.12 18.78 8.73
CA GLU A 482 -7.89 18.75 9.97
C GLU A 482 -9.30 18.30 9.60
N ASP A 483 -9.81 17.28 10.27
CA ASP A 483 -11.12 16.70 9.97
C ASP A 483 -12.21 17.72 10.35
N SER A 484 -12.53 18.61 9.41
CA SER A 484 -13.48 19.71 9.55
C SER A 484 -14.87 19.23 9.93
N LEU A 485 -15.16 17.96 9.69
CA LEU A 485 -16.41 17.28 10.02
C LEU A 485 -16.32 16.46 11.30
N GLN A 486 -15.16 16.31 11.97
CA GLN A 486 -15.01 15.47 13.17
C GLN A 486 -16.00 15.87 14.27
N THR A 487 -16.04 17.16 14.60
CA THR A 487 -16.97 17.73 15.58
C THR A 487 -18.42 17.57 15.14
N LYS A 488 -18.71 17.79 13.85
CA LYS A 488 -20.06 17.63 13.28
C LYS A 488 -20.51 16.16 13.38
N ARG A 489 -19.65 15.19 13.05
CA ARG A 489 -19.91 13.75 13.15
C ARG A 489 -20.16 13.29 14.58
N VAL A 490 -19.34 13.72 15.52
CA VAL A 490 -19.52 13.44 16.95
C VAL A 490 -20.86 14.02 17.43
N GLN A 491 -21.16 15.28 17.11
CA GLN A 491 -22.44 15.90 17.50
C GLN A 491 -23.66 15.19 16.88
N LEU A 492 -23.65 14.97 15.57
CA LEU A 492 -24.73 14.34 14.80
C LEU A 492 -25.03 12.90 15.22
N ALA A 493 -24.00 12.16 15.65
CA ALA A 493 -24.17 10.75 16.01
C ALA A 493 -24.67 10.55 17.44
N PHE A 494 -24.22 11.37 18.39
CA PHE A 494 -24.52 11.17 19.80
C PHE A 494 -25.74 11.96 20.27
N ALA A 495 -25.84 13.24 19.90
CA ALA A 495 -26.98 14.09 20.22
C ALA A 495 -28.03 14.04 19.10
N SER A 496 -29.31 14.16 19.46
CA SER A 496 -30.36 14.31 18.45
C SER A 496 -30.27 15.66 17.76
N THR A 497 -30.42 15.67 16.43
CA THR A 497 -30.32 16.89 15.62
C THR A 497 -31.51 17.04 14.68
N ASN A 498 -31.90 18.29 14.47
CA ASN A 498 -32.96 18.67 13.53
C ASN A 498 -32.28 19.31 12.31
N GLU A 499 -32.03 18.55 11.25
CA GLU A 499 -31.62 19.16 9.98
C GLU A 499 -32.85 19.75 9.29
N SER A 500 -32.94 21.08 9.32
CA SER A 500 -33.92 21.86 8.56
C SER A 500 -33.56 21.86 7.08
N SER A 501 -33.86 20.78 6.37
CA SER A 501 -33.91 20.82 4.91
C SER A 501 -35.02 21.80 4.47
N ASN A 502 -34.71 22.66 3.49
CA ASN A 502 -35.68 23.61 2.94
C ASN A 502 -36.76 22.86 2.13
N GLY A 503 -37.78 22.34 2.81
CA GLY A 503 -38.94 21.68 2.19
C GLY A 503 -39.55 20.56 3.03
N ASP A 504 -40.51 20.94 3.91
CA ASP A 504 -41.62 20.15 4.48
C ASP A 504 -41.40 18.75 5.11
N ASN A 505 -40.18 18.19 5.13
CA ASN A 505 -39.87 16.92 5.80
C ASN A 505 -38.69 17.09 6.78
N CYS A 506 -38.98 17.63 7.97
CA CYS A 506 -38.04 17.66 9.09
C CYS A 506 -37.78 16.22 9.59
N GLN A 507 -36.66 15.63 9.18
CA GLN A 507 -36.21 14.35 9.73
C GLN A 507 -35.51 14.62 11.08
N ILE A 508 -36.16 14.23 12.17
CA ILE A 508 -35.56 14.25 13.50
C ILE A 508 -34.57 13.08 13.57
N PHE A 509 -33.27 13.38 13.51
CA PHE A 509 -32.25 12.37 13.72
C PHE A 509 -32.13 12.08 15.20
N ASN A 510 -32.67 10.95 15.60
CA ASN A 510 -32.59 10.41 16.94
C ASN A 510 -31.18 9.82 17.18
N GLY A 511 -30.29 10.66 17.73
CA GLY A 511 -28.90 10.33 18.04
C GLY A 511 -28.78 9.26 19.12
N LEU A 512 -27.55 8.77 19.36
CA LEU A 512 -27.28 7.57 20.15
C LEU A 512 -27.92 7.56 21.54
N TYR A 513 -27.99 8.71 22.21
CA TYR A 513 -28.63 8.80 23.52
C TYR A 513 -30.11 8.41 23.46
N SER A 514 -30.86 8.89 22.46
CA SER A 514 -32.27 8.50 22.27
C SER A 514 -32.45 7.02 21.90
N LEU A 515 -31.47 6.41 21.20
CA LEU A 515 -31.46 4.97 20.93
C LEU A 515 -31.31 4.17 22.23
N ILE A 516 -30.40 4.55 23.11
CA ILE A 516 -30.23 3.91 24.42
C ILE A 516 -31.52 4.01 25.21
N GLN A 517 -32.14 5.19 25.25
CA GLN A 517 -33.40 5.42 25.97
C GLN A 517 -34.54 4.52 25.45
N THR A 518 -34.72 4.39 24.14
CA THR A 518 -35.73 3.50 23.54
C THR A 518 -35.40 2.02 23.78
N SER A 519 -34.11 1.67 23.76
CA SER A 519 -33.63 0.30 23.93
C SER A 519 -33.71 -0.19 25.38
N ILE A 520 -33.65 0.72 26.36
CA ILE A 520 -33.83 0.40 27.80
C ILE A 520 -35.20 -0.23 28.07
N GLU A 521 -36.24 0.25 27.38
CA GLU A 521 -37.62 -0.20 27.57
C GLU A 521 -37.94 -1.47 26.79
N THR A 522 -37.35 -1.64 25.61
CA THR A 522 -37.70 -2.71 24.67
C THR A 522 -36.72 -3.89 24.66
N GLU A 523 -35.41 -3.62 24.75
CA GLU A 523 -34.34 -4.59 24.50
C GLU A 523 -33.08 -4.27 25.34
N GLN A 524 -33.14 -4.54 26.63
CA GLN A 524 -32.16 -4.14 27.63
C GLN A 524 -30.71 -4.57 27.34
N ARG A 525 -30.47 -5.74 26.71
CA ARG A 525 -29.12 -6.12 26.27
C ARG A 525 -28.54 -5.17 25.23
N ARG A 526 -29.38 -4.74 24.29
CA ARG A 526 -29.03 -3.82 23.20
C ARG A 526 -28.74 -2.41 23.73
N ALA A 527 -29.47 -1.97 24.75
CA ALA A 527 -29.10 -0.78 25.52
C ALA A 527 -27.71 -0.91 26.18
N TYR A 528 -27.46 -2.01 26.90
CA TYR A 528 -26.15 -2.24 27.53
C TYR A 528 -24.99 -2.29 26.53
N GLN A 529 -25.13 -3.00 25.40
CA GLN A 529 -24.11 -3.04 24.34
C GLN A 529 -23.76 -1.64 23.84
N THR A 530 -24.76 -0.78 23.73
CA THR A 530 -24.62 0.61 23.29
C THR A 530 -23.94 1.50 24.35
N VAL A 531 -24.23 1.28 25.64
CA VAL A 531 -23.55 1.94 26.78
C VAL A 531 -22.09 1.50 26.89
N LYS A 532 -21.83 0.20 26.79
CA LYS A 532 -20.47 -0.37 26.78
C LYS A 532 -19.64 0.18 25.62
N PHE A 533 -20.25 0.32 24.45
CA PHE A 533 -19.63 0.94 23.28
C PHE A 533 -19.25 2.40 23.52
N LEU A 534 -20.14 3.22 24.09
CA LEU A 534 -19.84 4.61 24.47
C LEU A 534 -18.63 4.71 25.42
N ILE A 535 -18.63 3.89 26.48
CA ILE A 535 -17.59 3.91 27.52
C ILE A 535 -16.24 3.42 26.96
N ASN A 536 -16.25 2.44 26.04
CA ASN A 536 -15.05 2.05 25.33
C ASN A 536 -14.50 3.21 24.48
N LEU A 537 -15.37 3.91 23.73
CA LEU A 537 -14.96 5.02 22.86
C LEU A 537 -14.41 6.22 23.63
N SER A 538 -14.91 6.53 24.83
CA SER A 538 -14.30 7.56 25.69
C SER A 538 -12.94 7.16 26.28
N ASN A 539 -12.66 5.85 26.34
CA ASN A 539 -11.36 5.35 26.79
C ASN A 539 -10.35 5.27 25.62
N THR A 540 -10.80 5.15 24.37
CA THR A 540 -9.92 5.16 23.18
C THR A 540 -9.71 6.56 22.56
N SER A 541 -10.65 7.50 22.73
CA SER A 541 -10.53 8.87 22.18
C SER A 541 -10.78 9.98 23.21
N ASN A 542 -9.76 10.80 23.45
CA ASN A 542 -9.85 12.01 24.29
C ASN A 542 -10.92 12.99 23.79
N ALA A 543 -11.08 13.15 22.47
CA ALA A 543 -12.10 14.04 21.91
C ALA A 543 -13.53 13.59 22.27
N CYS A 544 -13.79 12.27 22.25
CA CYS A 544 -15.05 11.73 22.74
C CYS A 544 -15.19 11.84 24.26
N LYS A 545 -14.10 11.67 25.02
CA LYS A 545 -14.11 11.86 26.48
C LYS A 545 -14.48 13.29 26.88
N ASP A 546 -13.89 14.28 26.25
CA ASP A 546 -14.17 15.69 26.48
C ASP A 546 -15.61 16.03 26.06
N TYR A 547 -16.04 15.51 24.89
CA TYR A 547 -17.42 15.68 24.43
C TYR A 547 -18.44 15.06 25.40
N PHE A 548 -18.31 13.79 25.79
CA PHE A 548 -19.23 13.13 26.72
C PHE A 548 -19.20 13.71 28.14
N SER A 549 -18.07 14.32 28.54
CA SER A 549 -17.99 15.10 29.78
C SER A 549 -18.79 16.41 29.66
N SER A 550 -18.74 17.07 28.50
CA SER A 550 -19.54 18.28 28.24
C SER A 550 -21.05 18.02 28.07
N THR A 551 -21.43 16.83 27.58
CA THR A 551 -22.82 16.41 27.38
C THR A 551 -23.33 15.43 28.43
N ALA A 552 -22.68 15.31 29.60
CA ALA A 552 -22.99 14.30 30.62
C ALA A 552 -24.49 14.26 30.99
N ASN A 553 -25.13 15.42 31.10
CA ASN A 553 -26.57 15.57 31.38
C ASN A 553 -27.50 14.92 30.33
N GLN A 554 -27.03 14.71 29.09
CA GLN A 554 -27.80 14.10 28.01
C GLN A 554 -27.81 12.57 28.06
N TRP A 555 -26.90 11.94 28.82
CA TRP A 555 -26.75 10.47 28.82
C TRP A 555 -26.55 9.84 30.21
N GLU A 556 -26.48 10.64 31.28
CA GLU A 556 -26.40 10.16 32.67
C GLU A 556 -27.50 9.14 33.03
N PHE A 557 -28.69 9.26 32.42
CA PHE A 557 -29.79 8.32 32.60
C PHE A 557 -29.39 6.87 32.26
N ALA A 558 -28.48 6.67 31.31
CA ALA A 558 -28.01 5.36 30.89
C ALA A 558 -27.06 4.74 31.92
N ILE A 559 -26.18 5.56 32.53
CA ILE A 559 -25.34 5.16 33.66
C ILE A 559 -26.21 4.83 34.87
N ASN A 560 -27.21 5.67 35.18
CA ASN A 560 -28.11 5.46 36.32
C ASN A 560 -29.01 4.23 36.13
N TRP A 561 -29.45 3.95 34.89
CA TRP A 561 -30.09 2.69 34.54
C TRP A 561 -29.15 1.50 34.75
N LEU A 562 -27.90 1.55 34.28
CA LEU A 562 -26.95 0.45 34.47
C LEU A 562 -26.65 0.19 35.96
N LYS A 563 -26.49 1.25 36.77
CA LYS A 563 -26.40 1.16 38.24
C LYS A 563 -27.63 0.46 38.83
N GLN A 564 -28.83 0.86 38.41
CA GLN A 564 -30.08 0.23 38.87
C GLN A 564 -30.15 -1.25 38.48
N GLN A 565 -29.82 -1.61 37.24
CA GLN A 565 -29.79 -3.00 36.77
C GLN A 565 -28.72 -3.85 37.47
N MET A 566 -27.66 -3.24 38.00
CA MET A 566 -26.67 -3.90 38.86
C MET A 566 -27.12 -4.03 40.33
N GLN A 567 -28.16 -3.30 40.77
CA GLN A 567 -28.64 -3.27 42.16
C GLN A 567 -29.96 -4.05 42.42
N THR A 568 -30.96 -3.99 41.53
CA THR A 568 -32.30 -4.68 41.63
C THR A 568 -32.27 -6.20 41.93
N SER A 569 -32.87 -6.65 43.03
CA SER A 569 -32.44 -7.89 43.72
C SER A 569 -32.92 -9.28 43.22
N TRP A 570 -33.47 -9.46 42.00
CA TRP A 570 -34.34 -10.63 41.74
C TRP A 570 -33.90 -11.70 40.72
N GLN A 571 -32.81 -11.52 39.96
CA GLN A 571 -32.28 -12.58 39.08
C GLN A 571 -30.75 -12.62 39.10
N TRP A 572 -30.16 -13.17 40.17
CA TRP A 572 -28.76 -13.60 40.17
C TRP A 572 -28.69 -15.12 40.01
N SER A 573 -28.74 -15.58 38.76
CA SER A 573 -28.49 -16.98 38.41
C SER A 573 -26.98 -17.18 38.20
N PRO A 574 -26.29 -18.01 39.00
CA PRO A 574 -24.84 -18.22 38.88
C PRO A 574 -24.46 -19.16 37.71
N ALA A 575 -25.18 -19.07 36.59
CA ALA A 575 -24.88 -19.81 35.37
C ALA A 575 -23.67 -19.18 34.69
N GLN A 576 -22.54 -19.89 34.68
CA GLN A 576 -21.22 -19.34 34.29
C GLN A 576 -21.08 -18.96 32.80
N ASN A 577 -22.09 -19.23 31.97
CA ASN A 577 -22.06 -19.04 30.51
C ASN A 577 -23.03 -17.95 30.00
N VAL A 578 -23.55 -17.08 30.86
CA VAL A 578 -24.51 -16.04 30.44
C VAL A 578 -23.79 -14.73 30.11
N SER A 579 -23.89 -14.31 28.84
CA SER A 579 -23.28 -13.09 28.30
C SER A 579 -24.35 -12.04 27.93
N ASN A 580 -23.98 -10.75 27.92
CA ASN A 580 -24.78 -9.68 27.33
C ASN A 580 -24.38 -9.36 25.88
N GLU A 581 -23.32 -9.98 25.34
CA GLU A 581 -22.85 -9.70 23.98
C GLU A 581 -23.79 -10.30 22.91
N ASP A 582 -24.55 -11.34 23.24
CA ASP A 582 -25.52 -11.96 22.33
C ASP A 582 -26.87 -11.24 22.35
N THR A 583 -27.42 -10.94 21.17
CA THR A 583 -28.70 -10.23 21.01
C THR A 583 -29.95 -11.13 21.09
N ASP A 584 -29.80 -12.44 21.25
CA ASP A 584 -30.88 -13.42 21.09
C ASP A 584 -31.91 -13.42 22.23
N THR A 585 -31.63 -12.70 23.32
CA THR A 585 -32.60 -12.48 24.40
C THR A 585 -32.66 -11.01 24.78
N ARG A 586 -33.85 -10.54 25.18
CA ARG A 586 -34.10 -9.12 25.43
C ARG A 586 -33.69 -8.64 26.83
N SER A 587 -33.56 -9.54 27.81
CA SER A 587 -33.28 -9.20 29.21
C SER A 587 -31.79 -9.04 29.49
N PHE A 588 -31.44 -7.95 30.19
CA PHE A 588 -30.09 -7.70 30.68
C PHE A 588 -29.71 -8.75 31.73
N GLN A 589 -28.43 -9.13 31.73
CA GLN A 589 -27.86 -10.13 32.64
C GLN A 589 -26.71 -9.50 33.43
N ARG A 590 -26.61 -9.85 34.72
CA ARG A 590 -25.51 -9.39 35.57
C ARG A 590 -24.25 -10.17 35.28
N THR A 591 -23.30 -9.53 34.63
CA THR A 591 -22.02 -10.12 34.25
C THR A 591 -20.87 -9.32 34.83
N ARG A 592 -19.69 -9.95 35.01
CA ARG A 592 -18.47 -9.24 35.38
C ARG A 592 -18.11 -8.16 34.35
N SER A 593 -18.38 -8.39 33.06
CA SER A 593 -18.21 -7.37 32.03
C SER A 593 -19.10 -6.15 32.28
N ALA A 594 -20.35 -6.34 32.74
CA ALA A 594 -21.25 -5.22 32.99
C ALA A 594 -20.87 -4.43 34.25
N GLN A 595 -20.35 -5.12 35.27
CA GLN A 595 -19.76 -4.45 36.43
C GLN A 595 -18.52 -3.63 36.03
N PHE A 596 -17.58 -4.23 35.30
CA PHE A 596 -16.38 -3.53 34.82
C PHE A 596 -16.73 -2.33 33.92
N THR A 597 -17.76 -2.47 33.07
CA THR A 597 -18.29 -1.37 32.23
C THR A 597 -18.89 -0.24 33.06
N LEU A 598 -19.36 -0.50 34.29
CA LEU A 598 -19.91 0.51 35.18
C LEU A 598 -18.83 1.17 36.08
N GLU A 599 -17.70 0.49 36.28
CA GLU A 599 -16.53 1.00 37.02
C GLU A 599 -15.64 1.92 36.16
N GLN A 600 -15.74 1.79 34.83
CA GLN A 600 -15.05 2.57 33.79
C GLN A 600 -15.84 3.82 33.35
#